data_AF-A0A846P3I0-F1
#
_entry.id   AF-A0A846P3I0-F1
#
_cell.length_a   1.000
_cell.length_b   1.000
_cell.length_c   1.000
_cell.angle_alpha   90.00
_cell.angle_beta   90.00
_cell.angle_gamma   90.00
#
_symmetry.space_group_name_H-M   'P 1'
#
loop_
_entity.id
_entity.type
_entity.pdbx_description
1 polymer ?
#
loop_
_entity_poly.entity_id
_entity_poly.type
_entity_poly.pdbx_seq_one_letter_code
_entity_poly.pdbx_strand_id
1 'polypeptide(L)' 'VLDEAAKYDVTSGKGPIGVAAAALYIAAVLEGEKKTQREVADAIGVTEVTIRNRYKEMVETLGIKDEVEERVREEEET' A
#
# COMPACT_ATOMS: atom_id res chain seq x y z
N VAL A 1 6.11 -22.72 18.55
CA VAL A 1 5.55 -22.36 17.22
C VAL A 1 5.65 -20.87 16.97
N LEU A 2 5.13 -20.02 17.87
CA LEU A 2 5.32 -18.56 17.79
C LEU A 2 6.80 -18.14 17.84
N ASP A 3 7.61 -18.77 18.70
CA ASP A 3 9.06 -18.47 18.80
C ASP A 3 9.89 -18.92 17.58
N GLU A 4 9.41 -19.90 16.82
CA GLU A 4 10.10 -20.33 15.58
C GLU A 4 9.72 -19.44 14.39
N ALA A 5 8.56 -18.78 14.41
CA ALA A 5 8.18 -17.78 13.41
C ALA A 5 8.98 -16.47 13.55
N ALA A 6 9.40 -16.11 14.77
CA ALA A 6 10.25 -14.96 15.04
C ALA A 6 11.73 -15.18 14.64
N LYS A 7 12.18 -16.44 14.55
CA LYS A 7 13.55 -16.80 14.12
C LYS A 7 13.77 -16.66 12.62
N TYR A 8 12.70 -16.80 11.81
CA TYR A 8 12.70 -16.36 10.42
C TYR A 8 12.48 -14.84 10.37
N ASP A 9 13.31 -14.13 11.13
CA ASP A 9 13.55 -12.71 11.06
C ASP A 9 14.09 -12.37 9.66
N VAL A 10 13.25 -12.53 8.63
CA VAL A 10 13.29 -11.75 7.39
C VAL A 10 12.77 -10.35 7.73
N THR A 11 13.28 -9.82 8.84
CA THR A 11 13.13 -8.47 9.34
C THR A 11 14.06 -7.55 8.57
N SER A 12 13.67 -7.32 7.31
CA SER A 12 13.57 -5.94 6.88
C SER A 12 12.13 -5.42 7.14
N GLY A 13 11.60 -5.74 8.31
CA GLY A 13 10.43 -5.15 8.96
C GLY A 13 9.04 -5.35 8.35
N LYS A 14 8.84 -5.49 7.02
CA LYS A 14 7.50 -5.31 6.41
C LYS A 14 7.32 -5.99 5.03
N GLY A 15 7.75 -7.24 4.87
CA GLY A 15 7.80 -7.94 3.57
C GLY A 15 6.44 -8.12 2.84
N PRO A 16 5.49 -8.91 3.37
CA PRO A 16 4.21 -9.17 2.72
C PRO A 16 3.10 -8.18 3.11
N ILE A 17 3.08 -7.70 4.36
CA ILE A 17 2.02 -6.81 4.86
C ILE A 17 2.05 -5.46 4.14
N GLY A 18 3.25 -4.91 3.90
CA GLY A 18 3.39 -3.64 3.17
C GLY A 18 2.91 -3.74 1.72
N VAL A 19 3.13 -4.90 1.07
CA VAL A 19 2.64 -5.18 -0.29
C VAL A 19 1.12 -5.28 -0.30
N ALA A 20 0.53 -6.04 0.65
CA ALA A 20 -0.92 -6.15 0.77
C ALA A 20 -1.58 -4.78 1.05
N ALA A 21 -0.95 -3.96 1.91
CA ALA A 21 -1.43 -2.62 2.21
C ALA A 21 -1.38 -1.68 1.00
N ALA A 22 -0.31 -1.73 0.21
CA ALA A 22 -0.21 -0.98 -1.03
C ALA A 22 -1.20 -1.46 -2.09
N ALA A 23 -1.37 -2.79 -2.25
CA ALA A 23 -2.35 -3.37 -3.15
C ALA A 23 -3.78 -2.93 -2.78
N LEU A 24 -4.12 -2.94 -1.49
CA LEU A 24 -5.42 -2.48 -1.02
C LEU A 24 -5.64 -0.99 -1.28
N TYR A 25 -4.62 -0.16 -1.03
CA TYR A 25 -4.69 1.27 -1.33
C TYR A 25 -4.88 1.52 -2.84
N ILE A 26 -4.13 0.84 -3.71
CA ILE A 26 -4.29 0.95 -5.16
C ILE A 26 -5.70 0.54 -5.58
N ALA A 27 -6.23 -0.57 -5.04
CA ALA A 27 -7.58 -1.01 -5.33
C ALA A 27 -8.63 0.02 -4.89
N ALA A 28 -8.48 0.63 -3.72
CA ALA A 28 -9.39 1.69 -3.26
C ALA A 28 -9.42 2.87 -4.24
N VAL A 29 -8.26 3.37 -4.66
CA VAL A 29 -8.15 4.45 -5.66
C VAL A 29 -8.80 4.07 -6.99
N LEU A 30 -8.56 2.84 -7.46
CA LEU A 30 -9.15 2.35 -8.71
C LEU A 30 -10.66 2.12 -8.63
N GLU A 31 -11.25 2.02 -7.44
CA GLU A 31 -12.70 1.95 -7.24
C GLU A 31 -13.32 3.32 -6.89
N GLY A 32 -12.51 4.38 -6.81
CA GLY A 32 -12.98 5.72 -6.41
C GLY A 32 -13.31 5.83 -4.92
N GLU A 33 -12.76 4.93 -4.09
CA GLU A 33 -12.95 4.91 -2.65
C GLU A 33 -11.99 5.90 -1.98
N LYS A 34 -12.55 6.95 -1.38
CA LYS A 34 -11.79 7.97 -0.66
C LYS A 34 -11.13 7.39 0.60
N LYS A 35 -9.89 6.92 0.43
CA LYS A 35 -9.02 6.42 1.48
C LYS A 35 -7.62 6.95 1.33
N THR A 36 -7.14 7.64 2.35
CA THR A 36 -5.75 8.08 2.41
C THR A 36 -4.82 6.90 2.71
N GLN A 37 -3.56 6.99 2.29
CA GLN A 37 -2.53 6.02 2.66
C GLN A 37 -2.37 5.90 4.18
N ARG A 38 -2.64 6.98 4.94
CA ARG A 38 -2.63 6.97 6.39
C ARG A 38 -3.76 6.14 6.98
N GLU A 39 -4.99 6.31 6.50
CA GLU A 39 -6.13 5.50 6.97
C GLU A 39 -5.89 4.01 6.72
N VAL A 40 -5.35 3.66 5.55
CA VAL A 40 -4.99 2.27 5.23
C VAL A 40 -3.85 1.78 6.12
N ALA A 41 -2.84 2.61 6.38
CA ALA A 41 -1.71 2.29 7.26
C ALA A 41 -2.16 2.02 8.70
N ASP A 42 -3.02 2.89 9.23
CA ASP A 42 -3.57 2.79 10.59
C ASP A 42 -4.43 1.53 10.74
N ALA A 43 -5.22 1.17 9.73
CA ALA A 43 -6.05 -0.04 9.74
C ALA A 43 -5.24 -1.35 9.70
N ILE A 44 -4.14 -1.38 8.95
CA ILE A 44 -3.32 -2.59 8.75
C ILE A 44 -2.18 -2.69 9.79
N GLY A 45 -1.87 -1.60 10.49
CA GLY A 45 -0.76 -1.55 11.45
C GLY A 45 0.62 -1.41 10.78
N VAL A 46 0.67 -0.72 9.64
CA VAL A 46 1.93 -0.35 8.97
C VAL A 46 2.12 1.16 9.01
N THR A 47 3.25 1.66 8.47
CA THR A 47 3.44 3.11 8.34
C THR A 47 3.05 3.56 6.94
N GLU A 48 2.57 4.80 6.83
CA GLU A 48 2.26 5.43 5.55
C GLU A 48 3.44 5.36 4.56
N VAL A 49 4.67 5.60 5.03
CA VAL A 49 5.89 5.48 4.22
C VAL A 49 6.08 4.06 3.63
N THR A 50 5.62 3.03 4.34
CA THR A 50 5.67 1.65 3.83
C THR A 50 4.75 1.48 2.63
N ILE A 51 3.51 1.93 2.77
CA ILE A 51 2.51 1.91 1.69
C ILE A 51 3.04 2.71 0.51
N ARG A 52 3.54 3.93 0.74
CA ARG A 52 4.08 4.81 -0.29
C ARG A 52 5.20 4.16 -1.11
N ASN A 53 6.14 3.49 -0.45
CA ASN A 53 7.26 2.85 -1.13
C ASN A 53 6.79 1.66 -1.99
N ARG A 54 5.89 0.83 -1.47
CA ARG A 54 5.36 -0.35 -2.20
C ARG A 54 4.38 0.04 -3.29
N TYR A 55 3.57 1.07 -3.05
CA TYR A 55 2.70 1.69 -4.04
C TYR A 55 3.49 2.10 -5.29
N LYS A 56 4.56 2.88 -5.12
CA LYS A 56 5.39 3.36 -6.25
C LYS A 56 5.97 2.20 -7.05
N GLU A 57 6.55 1.22 -6.36
CA GLU A 57 7.11 0.02 -6.97
C GLU A 57 6.05 -0.77 -7.76
N MET A 58 4.85 -0.93 -7.20
CA MET A 58 3.75 -1.68 -7.85
C MET A 58 3.21 -0.97 -9.08
N VAL A 59 2.89 0.33 -9.00
CA VAL A 59 2.31 1.05 -10.14
C VAL A 59 3.29 1.18 -11.31
N GLU A 60 4.59 1.29 -11.02
CA GLU A 60 5.66 1.28 -12.02
C GLU A 60 5.80 -0.11 -12.67
N THR A 61 5.81 -1.17 -11.87
CA THR A 61 5.96 -2.55 -12.36
C THR A 61 4.75 -3.00 -13.18
N LEU A 62 3.55 -2.59 -12.78
CA LEU A 62 2.31 -2.94 -13.47
C LEU A 62 1.99 -2.03 -14.66
N GLY A 63 2.72 -0.92 -14.84
CA GLY A 63 2.49 0.02 -15.93
C GLY A 63 1.17 0.81 -15.82
N ILE A 64 0.62 0.93 -14.60
CA ILE A 64 -0.67 1.60 -14.31
C ILE A 64 -0.49 2.95 -13.62
N LYS A 65 0.74 3.47 -13.57
CA LYS A 65 1.05 4.70 -12.84
C LYS A 65 0.17 5.88 -13.26
N ASP A 66 0.05 6.11 -14.56
CA ASP A 66 -0.71 7.26 -15.09
C ASP A 66 -2.22 7.12 -14.77
N GLU A 67 -2.78 5.91 -14.90
CA GLU A 67 -4.18 5.62 -14.57
C GLU A 67 -4.48 5.87 -13.09
N VAL A 68 -3.61 5.40 -12.20
CA VAL A 68 -3.79 5.57 -10.75
C VAL A 68 -3.61 7.03 -10.35
N GLU A 69 -2.62 7.74 -10.91
CA GLU A 69 -2.40 9.17 -10.64
C GLU A 69 -3.54 10.06 -11.15
N GLU A 70 -4.15 9.72 -12.29
CA GLU A 70 -5.34 10.41 -12.81
C GLU A 70 -6.51 10.28 -11.82
N ARG A 71 -6.79 9.05 -11.35
CA ARG A 71 -7.88 8.83 -10.38
C ARG A 71 -7.65 9.51 -9.03
N VAL A 72 -6.42 9.51 -8.51
CA VAL A 72 -6.10 10.26 -7.28
C VAL A 72 -6.42 11.74 -7.46
N ARG A 73 -6.11 12.33 -8.62
CA ARG A 73 -6.41 13.74 -8.89
C ARG A 73 -7.91 13.99 -8.96
N GLU A 74 -8.67 13.14 -9.62
CA GLU A 74 -10.14 13.24 -9.70
C GLU A 74 -10.80 13.18 -8.32
N GLU A 75 -10.27 12.35 -7.42
CA GLU A 75 -10.74 12.28 -6.03
C GLU A 75 -10.45 13.55 -5.21
N GLU A 76 -9.30 14.20 -5.41
CA GLU A 76 -8.93 15.45 -4.72
C GLU A 76 -9.76 16.66 -5.18
N GLU A 77 -10.32 16.62 -6.39
CA GLU A 77 -11.11 17.70 -6.99
C GLU A 77 -12.62 17.63 -6.65
N THR A 78 -13.09 16.53 -6.03
CA THR A 78 -14.52 16.26 -5.73
C THR A 78 -14.84 16.35 -4.23
#